data_AF-A0A3D5R2G5-F1
#
_entry.id   AF-A0A3D5R2G5-F1
#
_cell.length_a   1.000
_cell.length_b   1.000
_cell.length_c   1.000
_cell.angle_alpha   90.00
_cell.angle_beta   90.00
_cell.angle_gamma   90.00
#
_symmetry.space_group_name_H-M   'P 1'
#
loop_
_entity.id
_entity.type
_entity.pdbx_description
1 polymer ?
#
loop_
_entity_poly.entity_id
_entity_poly.type
_entity_poly.pdbx_seq_one_letter_code
_entity_poly.pdbx_strand_id
1 'polypeptide(L)'
;MINKGEGIMSKTKGSLVFLPRGGILISTSAGNIQLGIPPETIKDTMKLEGGVPGTFIIPQSMFDLHCGIALAEMEFPVYYVFNLTVIRHLCMF
;
A
#
# COMPACT_ATOMS: atom_id res chain seq x y z
N MET A 1 9.93 34.88 2.64
CA MET A 1 10.29 34.26 3.93
C MET A 1 8.97 34.19 4.71
N ILE A 2 8.37 33.07 5.11
CA ILE A 2 8.87 31.78 5.59
C ILE A 2 7.77 30.74 5.31
N ASN A 3 8.17 29.53 4.90
CA ASN A 3 7.32 28.36 4.61
C ASN A 3 6.42 27.96 5.79
N LYS A 4 5.15 27.66 5.53
CA LYS A 4 4.32 26.79 6.39
C LYS A 4 3.98 25.54 5.60
N GLY A 5 4.87 24.54 5.69
CA GLY A 5 4.53 23.17 5.40
C GLY A 5 3.65 22.67 6.55
N GLU A 6 2.35 22.55 6.30
CA GLU A 6 1.43 21.85 7.20
C GLU A 6 1.73 20.36 7.14
N GLY A 7 2.62 19.93 8.05
CA GLY A 7 2.86 18.54 8.35
C GLY A 7 1.59 17.92 8.91
N ILE A 8 1.09 16.91 8.20
CA ILE A 8 -0.06 16.11 8.58
C ILE A 8 0.31 15.28 9.82
N MET A 9 -0.04 15.79 11.00
CA MET A 9 0.02 15.06 12.28
C MET A 9 -1.11 14.03 12.32
N SER A 10 -0.79 12.75 12.07
CA SER A 10 -1.70 11.63 12.34
C SER A 10 -1.66 11.27 13.82
N LYS A 11 -2.80 11.42 14.49
CA LYS A 11 -3.05 11.15 15.91
C LYS A 11 -3.17 9.63 16.11
N THR A 12 -2.18 9.02 16.77
CA THR A 12 -2.05 7.56 16.93
C THR A 12 -3.14 6.96 17.82
N LYS A 13 -4.05 6.18 17.20
CA LYS A 13 -4.81 5.11 17.86
C LYS A 13 -4.77 3.91 16.90
N GLY A 14 -3.64 3.19 16.92
CA GLY A 14 -3.22 2.28 15.85
C GLY A 14 -2.44 3.03 14.76
N SER A 15 -1.34 2.44 14.26
CA SER A 15 -0.53 3.01 13.18
C SER A 15 -1.23 2.89 11.83
N LEU A 16 -2.31 3.65 11.66
CA LEU A 16 -3.03 3.79 10.41
C LEU A 16 -2.42 4.95 9.62
N VAL A 17 -1.95 4.68 8.41
CA VAL A 17 -1.42 5.68 7.49
C VAL A 17 -2.32 5.72 6.26
N PHE A 18 -2.96 6.86 6.04
CA PHE A 18 -3.79 7.09 4.85
C PHE A 18 -2.89 7.46 3.68
N LEU A 19 -3.01 6.72 2.57
CA LEU A 19 -2.19 6.98 1.39
C LEU A 19 -2.80 8.12 0.55
N PRO A 20 -1.98 9.02 -0.02
CA PRO A 20 -2.46 10.12 -0.86
C PRO A 20 -3.32 9.69 -2.06
N ARG A 21 -3.02 8.53 -2.66
CA ARG A 21 -3.78 7.95 -3.78
C ARG A 21 -4.95 7.05 -3.35
N GLY A 22 -5.24 7.01 -2.06
CA GLY A 22 -6.29 6.19 -1.46
C GLY A 22 -5.77 4.87 -0.91
N GLY A 23 -6.61 4.21 -0.10
CA GLY A 23 -6.21 3.04 0.68
C GLY A 23 -5.59 3.42 2.03
N ILE A 24 -5.42 2.40 2.87
CA ILE A 24 -4.95 2.56 4.25
C ILE A 24 -3.85 1.55 4.51
N LEU A 25 -2.70 2.02 4.96
CA LEU A 25 -1.62 1.17 5.43
C LEU A 25 -1.74 0.96 6.94
N ILE A 26 -1.59 -0.29 7.36
CA ILE A 26 -1.63 -0.71 8.75
C ILE A 26 -0.31 -1.41 9.04
N SER A 27 0.55 -0.77 9.85
CA SER A 27 1.77 -1.41 10.31
C SER A 27 1.47 -2.40 11.42
N THR A 28 1.91 -3.65 11.24
CA THR A 28 1.75 -4.72 12.23
C THR A 28 3.11 -5.36 12.52
N SER A 29 3.23 -6.13 13.60
CA SER A 29 4.45 -6.88 13.91
C SER A 29 4.81 -7.93 12.86
N ALA A 30 3.85 -8.36 12.04
CA ALA A 30 4.05 -9.32 10.94
C ALA A 30 4.43 -8.64 9.60
N GLY A 31 4.45 -7.29 9.57
CA GLY A 31 4.68 -6.51 8.36
C GLY A 31 3.54 -5.54 8.07
N ASN A 32 3.70 -4.78 6.98
CA ASN A 32 2.71 -3.81 6.54
C ASN A 32 1.54 -4.50 5.80
N ILE A 33 0.32 -4.15 6.18
CA ILE A 33 -0.92 -4.59 5.52
C ILE A 33 -1.56 -3.37 4.85
N GLN A 34 -1.98 -3.49 3.60
CA GLN A 34 -2.70 -2.43 2.90
C GLN A 34 -4.17 -2.81 2.68
N LEU A 35 -5.07 -1.98 3.18
CA LEU A 35 -6.50 -2.03 2.90
C LEU A 35 -6.80 -1.23 1.64
N GLY A 36 -7.33 -1.92 0.64
CA GLY A 36 -7.65 -1.38 -0.67
C GLY A 36 -6.42 -1.17 -1.54
N ILE A 37 -6.56 -1.41 -2.85
CA ILE A 37 -5.46 -1.25 -3.81
C ILE A 37 -5.84 -0.35 -4.99
N PRO A 38 -6.19 0.94 -4.74
CA PRO A 38 -6.40 1.88 -5.82
C PRO A 38 -5.18 1.99 -6.75
N PRO A 39 -5.38 2.49 -7.98
CA PRO A 39 -4.31 2.62 -8.95
C PRO A 39 -3.11 3.39 -8.41
N GLU A 40 -1.92 2.91 -8.76
CA GLU A 40 -0.62 3.50 -8.40
C GLU A 40 -0.30 3.68 -6.90
N THR A 41 -1.08 3.08 -5.99
CA THR A 41 -0.84 3.20 -4.53
C THR A 41 0.48 2.60 -4.09
N ILE A 42 1.00 1.62 -4.83
CA ILE A 42 2.34 1.07 -4.62
C ILE A 42 3.43 2.14 -4.59
N LYS A 43 3.35 3.17 -5.44
CA LYS A 43 4.34 4.26 -5.49
C LYS A 43 4.40 5.08 -4.19
N ASP A 44 3.32 5.07 -3.39
CA ASP A 44 3.32 5.71 -2.07
C ASP A 44 4.03 4.79 -1.07
N THR A 45 3.68 3.52 -1.05
CA THR A 45 4.28 2.53 -0.13
C THR A 45 5.76 2.26 -0.37
N MET A 46 6.23 2.36 -1.62
CA MET A 46 7.65 2.25 -1.97
C MET A 46 8.53 3.31 -1.28
N LYS A 47 7.94 4.43 -0.86
CA LYS A 47 8.65 5.54 -0.20
C LYS A 47 8.59 5.45 1.34
N LEU A 48 7.81 4.52 1.88
CA LEU A 48 7.61 4.36 3.32
C LEU A 48 8.60 3.36 3.91
N GLU A 49 8.94 3.55 5.19
CA GLU A 49 9.71 2.56 5.95
C GLU A 49 8.93 1.24 6.03
N GLY A 50 9.60 0.13 5.72
CA GLY A 50 8.98 -1.19 5.57
C GLY A 50 8.56 -1.55 4.13
N GLY A 51 8.62 -0.61 3.19
CA GLY A 51 8.44 -0.85 1.76
C GLY A 51 7.02 -1.28 1.38
N VAL A 52 6.92 -1.98 0.24
CA VAL A 52 5.63 -2.41 -0.32
C VAL A 52 4.99 -3.49 0.55
N PRO A 53 3.68 -3.43 0.83
CA PRO A 53 2.98 -4.41 1.65
C PRO A 53 3.07 -5.81 1.06
N GLY A 54 3.28 -6.81 1.91
CA GLY A 54 3.18 -8.22 1.53
C GLY A 54 1.75 -8.77 1.59
N THR A 55 0.82 -8.01 2.18
CA THR A 55 -0.56 -8.44 2.38
C THR A 55 -1.52 -7.31 2.01
N PHE A 56 -2.48 -7.62 1.15
CA PHE A 56 -3.52 -6.71 0.69
C PHE A 56 -4.90 -7.23 1.07
N ILE A 57 -5.75 -6.35 1.59
CA ILE A 57 -7.15 -6.65 1.90
C ILE A 57 -7.99 -5.82 0.94
N ILE A 58 -8.75 -6.45 0.05
CA ILE A 58 -9.54 -5.76 -0.97
C ILE A 58 -11.03 -5.86 -0.60
N PRO A 59 -11.68 -4.73 -0.25
CA PRO A 59 -13.11 -4.73 0.00
C PRO A 59 -13.90 -5.06 -1.26
N GLN A 60 -15.05 -5.72 -1.11
CA GLN A 60 -15.96 -6.01 -2.23
C GLN A 60 -16.40 -4.74 -2.97
N SER A 61 -16.49 -3.60 -2.28
CA SER A 61 -16.84 -2.31 -2.88
C SER A 61 -15.84 -1.78 -3.90
N MET A 62 -14.66 -2.39 -4.03
CA MET A 62 -13.69 -2.07 -5.10
C MET A 62 -14.00 -2.80 -6.42
N PHE A 63 -15.00 -3.67 -6.44
CA PHE A 63 -15.46 -4.36 -7.63
C PHE A 63 -16.93 -4.02 -7.87
N ASP A 64 -17.21 -3.44 -9.04
CA ASP A 64 -18.58 -3.29 -9.51
C ASP A 64 -18.85 -4.39 -10.55
N LEU A 65 -19.59 -5.42 -10.12
CA LEU A 65 -19.97 -6.56 -10.96
C LEU A 65 -21.00 -6.19 -12.03
N HIS A 66 -21.78 -5.11 -11.83
CA HIS A 66 -22.77 -4.68 -12.82
C HIS A 66 -22.09 -4.00 -14.00
N CYS A 67 -21.10 -3.15 -13.71
CA CYS A 67 -20.33 -2.45 -14.73
C CYS A 67 -19.13 -3.28 -15.23
N GLY A 68 -18.76 -4.37 -14.53
CA GLY A 68 -17.59 -5.20 -14.85
C GLY A 68 -16.27 -4.48 -14.63
N ILE A 69 -16.22 -3.51 -13.72
CA ILE A 69 -15.04 -2.68 -13.46
C ILE A 69 -14.43 -2.99 -12.10
N ALA A 70 -13.10 -3.01 -12.05
CA ALA A 70 -12.33 -3.14 -10.81
C ALA A 70 -11.55 -1.84 -10.58
N LEU A 71 -11.77 -1.23 -9.41
CA LEU A 71 -10.92 -0.14 -8.91
C LEU A 71 -9.62 -0.68 -8.29
N ALA A 72 -9.61 -1.97 -7.94
CA ALA A 72 -8.45 -2.66 -7.39
C ALA A 72 -7.43 -3.03 -8.48
N GLU A 73 -6.29 -2.33 -8.51
CA GLU A 73 -5.18 -2.62 -9.41
C GLU A 73 -4.20 -3.61 -8.77
N MET A 74 -4.41 -4.91 -9.00
CA MET A 74 -3.57 -5.97 -8.40
C MET A 74 -2.29 -6.28 -9.18
N GLU A 75 -2.28 -6.06 -10.48
CA GLU A 75 -1.23 -6.55 -11.38
C GLU A 75 0.16 -6.01 -10.99
N PHE A 76 0.32 -4.68 -10.96
CA PHE A 76 1.60 -4.05 -10.63
C PHE A 76 2.11 -4.39 -9.23
N PRO A 77 1.29 -4.30 -8.16
CA PRO A 77 1.75 -4.63 -6.81
C PRO A 77 2.17 -6.09 -6.63
N VAL A 78 1.44 -7.02 -7.24
CA VAL A 78 1.77 -8.45 -7.19
C VAL A 78 3.10 -8.73 -7.88
N TYR A 79 3.32 -8.19 -9.09
CA TYR A 79 4.60 -8.35 -9.78
C TYR A 79 5.77 -7.78 -9.00
N TYR A 80 5.61 -6.61 -8.38
CA TYR A 80 6.68 -6.00 -7.61
C TYR A 80 7.05 -6.82 -6.37
N VAL A 81 6.06 -7.28 -5.59
CA VAL A 81 6.27 -8.12 -4.41
C VAL A 81 6.88 -9.47 -4.78
N PHE A 82 6.44 -10.08 -5.89
CA PHE A 82 7.03 -11.32 -6.39
C PHE A 82 8.51 -11.15 -6.74
N ASN A 83 8.86 -10.10 -7.51
CA ASN A 83 10.25 -9.83 -7.88
C ASN A 83 11.13 -9.56 -6.65
N LEU A 84 10.66 -8.76 -5.68
CA LEU A 84 11.38 -8.52 -4.43
C LEU A 84 11.60 -9.81 -3.63
N THR A 85 10.57 -10.64 -3.50
CA THR A 85 10.66 -11.90 -2.73
C THR A 85 11.64 -12.87 -3.39
N VAL A 86 11.55 -13.04 -4.71
CA VAL A 86 12.42 -13.94 -5.47
C VAL A 86 13.87 -13.46 -5.45
N ILE A 87 14.14 -12.17 -5.68
CA ILE A 87 15.50 -11.61 -5.63
C ILE A 87 16.09 -11.73 -4.22
N ARG A 88 15.31 -11.47 -3.16
CA ARG A 88 15.78 -11.65 -1.77
C ARG A 88 16.14 -13.10 -1.46
N HIS A 89 15.38 -14.06 -2.00
CA HIS A 89 15.71 -15.47 -1.83
C HIS A 89 16.95 -15.88 -2.65
N LEU A 90 17.12 -15.33 -3.85
CA LEU A 90 18.28 -15.64 -4.71
C LEU A 90 19.60 -15.04 -4.21
N CYS A 91 19.59 -13.82 -3.65
CA CYS A 91 20.80 -13.16 -3.11
C CYS A 91 21.19 -13.59 -1.69
N MET A 92 20.39 -14.42 -1.02
CA MET A 92 20.74 -15.02 0.28
C MET A 92 21.38 -16.41 0.16
N PHE A 93 21.70 -16.85 -1.06
CA PHE A 93 22.59 -17.98 -1.37
C PHE A 93 23.83 -17.47 -2.10
#